data_AF-A0A327WHZ8-F1
#
_entry.id   AF-A0A327WHZ8-F1
#
_cell.length_a   1.000
_cell.length_b   1.000
_cell.length_c   1.000
_cell.angle_alpha   90.00
_cell.angle_beta   90.00
_cell.angle_gamma   90.00
#
_symmetry.space_group_name_H-M   'P 1'
#
loop_
_entity.id
_entity.type
_entity.pdbx_description
1 polymer ?
#
loop_
_entity_poly.entity_id
_entity_poly.type
_entity_poly.pdbx_seq_one_letter_code
_entity_poly.pdbx_strand_id
1 'polypeptide(L)'
;MSNLAKKAPPSRSKTTPSAATHHERKPALSIIKDIQRQSRRQYTAEEKIRIVLEGLQGEQSIAEICRREGLNTNIYYRWSKEFLEAGK
;
A
#
# COMPACT_ATOMS: atom_id res chain seq x y z
N MET A 1 60.32 12.09 24.54
CA MET A 1 61.11 13.12 23.83
C MET A 1 60.97 12.87 22.32
N SER A 2 60.50 13.88 21.58
CA SER A 2 60.79 14.19 20.15
C SER A 2 60.33 13.19 19.06
N ASN A 3 59.23 13.45 18.33
CA ASN A 3 59.08 14.20 17.05
C ASN A 3 59.66 13.53 15.78
N LEU A 4 58.83 13.30 14.74
CA LEU A 4 58.86 14.02 13.43
C LEU A 4 57.94 13.38 12.33
N ALA A 5 57.13 14.25 11.71
CA ALA A 5 56.58 14.28 10.33
C ALA A 5 55.39 13.39 9.83
N LYS A 6 54.22 14.06 9.75
CA LYS A 6 53.41 14.39 8.54
C LYS A 6 53.03 13.30 7.52
N LYS A 7 51.72 13.12 7.31
CA LYS A 7 51.09 13.06 5.97
C LYS A 7 49.57 13.35 6.01
N ALA A 8 49.15 14.51 5.51
CA ALA A 8 47.82 14.69 4.88
C ALA A 8 47.89 14.12 3.44
N PRO A 9 46.81 13.66 2.74
CA PRO A 9 45.71 14.50 2.18
C PRO A 9 44.40 13.67 1.88
N PRO A 10 43.44 14.01 0.96
CA PRO A 10 43.21 15.24 0.21
C PRO A 10 41.82 15.86 0.35
N SER A 11 41.80 17.15 -0.01
CA SER A 11 40.67 17.93 -0.50
C SER A 11 39.62 17.17 -1.31
N ARG A 12 38.34 17.51 -1.13
CA ARG A 12 37.44 17.66 -2.28
C ARG A 12 36.39 18.75 -2.05
N SER A 13 36.74 19.93 -2.55
CA SER A 13 35.92 20.91 -3.27
C SER A 13 34.47 21.19 -2.81
N LYS A 14 34.27 22.47 -2.46
CA LYS A 14 33.03 23.24 -2.52
C LYS A 14 32.23 22.97 -3.80
N THR A 15 30.91 22.85 -3.68
CA THR A 15 29.95 23.36 -4.67
C THR A 15 28.57 23.52 -4.05
N THR A 16 28.18 24.74 -3.70
CA THR A 16 26.83 25.21 -3.97
C THR A 16 26.83 25.74 -5.39
N PRO A 17 25.90 25.30 -6.25
CA PRO A 17 25.10 26.33 -6.90
C PRO A 17 23.64 25.93 -7.12
N SER A 18 22.81 26.96 -7.04
CA SER A 18 21.67 27.22 -7.92
C SER A 18 20.31 26.63 -7.58
N ALA A 19 19.32 27.53 -7.68
CA ALA A 19 17.89 27.28 -7.66
C ALA A 19 17.51 26.08 -8.52
N ALA A 20 17.16 24.98 -7.86
CA ALA A 20 16.66 23.77 -8.49
C ALA A 20 15.39 23.38 -7.75
N THR A 21 14.30 23.27 -8.49
CA THR A 21 13.03 22.69 -8.04
C THR A 21 13.32 21.38 -7.30
N HIS A 22 13.15 21.41 -5.97
CA HIS A 22 13.40 20.28 -5.08
C HIS A 22 12.35 19.21 -5.35
N HIS A 23 12.58 18.32 -6.32
CA HIS A 23 11.81 17.09 -6.41
C HIS A 23 12.30 16.18 -5.30
N GLU A 24 11.69 16.35 -4.12
CA GLU A 24 11.96 15.58 -2.92
C GLU A 24 11.78 14.09 -3.28
N ARG A 25 12.90 13.38 -3.42
CA ARG A 25 12.88 11.94 -3.70
C ARG A 25 12.22 11.28 -2.49
N LYS A 26 10.97 10.85 -2.68
CA LYS A 26 10.19 10.08 -1.70
C LYS A 26 11.10 9.03 -1.02
N PRO A 27 11.14 8.95 0.32
CA PRO A 27 11.96 7.96 1.00
C PRO A 27 11.54 6.56 0.56
N ALA A 28 12.49 5.63 0.40
CA ALA A 28 12.22 4.30 -0.15
C ALA A 28 11.05 3.57 0.53
N LEU A 29 10.86 3.76 1.85
CA LEU A 29 9.74 3.24 2.62
C LEU A 29 8.36 3.73 2.11
N SER A 30 8.27 4.98 1.66
CA SER A 30 7.03 5.53 1.11
C SER A 30 6.73 4.94 -0.27
N ILE A 31 7.75 4.69 -1.10
CA ILE A 31 7.60 4.04 -2.40
C ILE A 31 7.12 2.60 -2.22
N ILE A 32 7.70 1.85 -1.27
CA ILE A 32 7.28 0.47 -0.96
C ILE A 32 5.81 0.45 -0.49
N LYS A 33 5.39 1.38 0.37
CA LYS A 33 3.99 1.51 0.80
C LYS A 33 3.05 1.84 -0.35
N ASP A 34 3.46 2.72 -1.26
CA ASP A 34 2.68 3.10 -2.44
C ASP A 34 2.51 1.88 -3.38
N ILE A 35 3.58 1.12 -3.64
CA ILE A 35 3.54 -0.11 -4.44
C ILE A 35 2.62 -1.15 -3.80
N GLN A 36 2.73 -1.39 -2.49
CA GLN A 36 1.85 -2.31 -1.77
C GLN A 36 0.39 -1.87 -1.85
N ARG A 37 0.12 -0.56 -1.78
CA ARG A 37 -1.23 -0.02 -1.91
C ARG A 37 -1.79 -0.21 -3.32
N GLN A 38 -0.99 0.04 -4.34
CA GLN A 38 -1.36 -0.17 -5.74
C GLN A 38 -1.58 -1.65 -6.07
N SER A 39 -0.79 -2.53 -5.47
CA SER A 39 -0.93 -3.98 -5.62
C SER A 39 -2.13 -4.57 -4.84
N ARG A 40 -2.86 -3.78 -4.06
CA ARG A 40 -4.06 -4.28 -3.35
C ARG A 40 -5.15 -4.57 -4.37
N ARG A 41 -5.72 -5.77 -4.25
CA ARG A 41 -6.86 -6.19 -5.07
C ARG A 41 -7.98 -5.17 -4.94
N GLN A 42 -8.41 -4.66 -6.09
CA GLN A 42 -9.59 -3.81 -6.22
C GLN A 42 -10.74 -4.71 -6.63
N TYR A 43 -11.89 -4.50 -6.01
CA TYR A 43 -13.13 -5.18 -6.38
C TYR A 43 -14.03 -4.18 -7.07
N THR A 44 -14.57 -4.54 -8.24
CA THR A 44 -15.56 -3.69 -8.91
C THR A 44 -16.88 -3.71 -8.15
N ALA A 45 -17.79 -2.79 -8.48
CA ALA A 45 -19.13 -2.78 -7.89
C ALA A 45 -19.89 -4.08 -8.22
N GLU A 46 -19.73 -4.59 -9.44
CA GLU A 46 -20.35 -5.83 -9.91
C GLU A 46 -19.83 -7.05 -9.14
N GLU A 47 -18.51 -7.13 -8.90
CA GLU A 47 -17.92 -8.19 -8.08
C GLU A 47 -18.42 -8.12 -6.63
N LYS A 48 -18.42 -6.92 -6.03
CA LYS A 48 -18.95 -6.71 -4.67
C LYS A 48 -20.39 -7.20 -4.55
N ILE A 49 -21.25 -6.83 -5.51
CA ILE A 49 -22.67 -7.23 -5.51
C ILE A 49 -22.80 -8.75 -5.65
N ARG A 50 -22.07 -9.37 -6.59
CA ARG A 50 -22.10 -10.83 -6.79
C ARG A 50 -21.76 -11.59 -5.51
N ILE A 51 -20.68 -11.20 -4.85
CA ILE A 51 -20.19 -11.86 -3.63
C ILE A 51 -21.20 -11.71 -2.48
N VAL A 52 -21.78 -10.52 -2.32
CA VAL A 52 -22.80 -10.28 -1.28
C VAL A 52 -24.03 -11.14 -1.52
N LEU A 53 -24.55 -11.17 -2.75
CA LEU A 53 -25.73 -11.96 -3.11
C LEU A 53 -25.51 -13.46 -2.89
N GLU A 54 -24.36 -14.00 -3.30
CA GLU A 54 -24.04 -15.41 -3.08
C GLU A 54 -24.01 -15.77 -1.59
N GLY A 55 -23.47 -14.89 -0.74
CA GLY A 55 -23.47 -15.12 0.70
C GLY A 55 -24.85 -14.98 1.35
N LEU A 56 -25.75 -14.17 0.78
CA LEU A 56 -27.14 -14.07 1.23
C LEU A 56 -27.98 -15.29 0.80
N GLN A 57 -27.64 -15.90 -0.34
CA GLN A 57 -28.31 -17.10 -0.83
C GLN A 57 -28.09 -18.30 0.11
N GLY A 58 -26.94 -18.36 0.78
CA GLY A 58 -26.68 -19.34 1.85
C GLY A 58 -26.29 -20.75 1.39
N GLU A 59 -26.07 -20.96 0.10
CA GLU A 59 -25.64 -22.27 -0.47
C GLU A 59 -24.24 -22.69 0.01
N GLN A 60 -23.34 -21.73 0.14
CA GLN A 60 -21.98 -21.92 0.64
C GLN A 60 -21.77 -21.09 1.90
N SER A 61 -20.90 -21.56 2.79
CA SER A 61 -20.52 -20.77 3.96
C SER A 61 -19.80 -19.49 3.53
N ILE A 62 -20.01 -18.40 4.26
CA ILE A 62 -19.35 -17.11 4.01
C ILE A 62 -17.81 -17.26 3.98
N ALA A 63 -17.27 -18.14 4.82
CA ALA A 63 -15.84 -18.44 4.88
C ALA A 63 -15.32 -19.07 3.58
N GLU A 64 -16.11 -19.93 2.94
CA GLU A 64 -15.76 -20.58 1.68
C GLU A 64 -15.78 -19.59 0.51
N ILE A 65 -16.82 -18.77 0.42
CA ILE A 65 -16.93 -17.69 -0.57
C ILE A 65 -15.73 -16.73 -0.41
N CYS A 66 -15.42 -16.31 0.82
CA CYS A 66 -14.29 -15.42 1.09
C CYS A 66 -12.94 -16.01 0.64
N ARG A 67 -12.70 -17.31 0.87
CA ARG A 67 -11.47 -17.98 0.42
C ARG A 67 -11.35 -18.02 -1.10
N ARG A 68 -12.44 -18.33 -1.81
CA ARG A 68 -12.46 -18.44 -3.28
C ARG A 68 -12.22 -17.08 -3.95
N GLU A 69 -12.82 -16.03 -3.39
CA GLU A 69 -12.76 -14.67 -3.96
C GLU A 69 -11.53 -13.87 -3.48
N GLY A 70 -10.70 -14.46 -2.59
CA GLY A 70 -9.56 -13.78 -1.96
C GLY A 70 -9.97 -12.61 -1.06
N LEU A 71 -11.20 -12.67 -0.53
CA LEU A 71 -11.81 -11.61 0.27
C LEU A 71 -11.61 -11.91 1.76
N ASN A 72 -11.35 -10.88 2.57
CA ASN A 72 -11.40 -11.03 4.01
C ASN A 72 -12.86 -11.03 4.49
N THR A 73 -13.24 -11.97 5.36
CA THR A 73 -14.58 -12.08 5.95
C THR A 73 -15.10 -10.78 6.56
N ASN A 74 -14.23 -9.97 7.16
CA ASN A 74 -14.63 -8.65 7.68
C ASN A 74 -15.11 -7.69 6.59
N ILE A 75 -14.53 -7.76 5.39
CA ILE A 75 -14.95 -6.95 4.25
C ILE A 75 -16.32 -7.40 3.76
N TYR A 76 -16.56 -8.71 3.68
CA TYR A 76 -17.87 -9.26 3.33
C TYR A 76 -18.97 -8.69 4.23
N TYR A 77 -18.80 -8.78 5.56
CA TYR A 77 -19.84 -8.32 6.49
C TYR A 77 -20.07 -6.80 6.43
N ARG A 78 -19.02 -6.01 6.13
CA ARG A 78 -19.20 -4.58 5.92
C ARG A 78 -20.02 -4.30 4.65
N TRP A 79 -19.72 -5.01 3.58
CA TRP A 79 -20.43 -4.88 2.31
C TRP A 79 -21.87 -5.37 2.38
N SER A 80 -22.13 -6.50 3.05
CA SER A 80 -23.50 -6.99 3.22
C SER A 80 -24.34 -6.01 4.02
N LYS A 81 -23.77 -5.41 5.07
CA LYS A 81 -24.44 -4.33 5.81
C LYS A 81 -24.73 -3.12 4.93
N GLU A 82 -23.74 -2.57 4.23
CA GLU A 82 -23.90 -1.43 3.32
C GLU A 82 -24.95 -1.72 2.23
N PHE A 83 -24.97 -2.95 1.69
CA PHE A 83 -25.92 -3.38 0.67
C PHE A 83 -27.36 -3.43 1.19
N LEU A 84 -27.58 -3.96 2.40
CA LEU A 84 -28.90 -4.01 3.03
C LEU A 84 -29.39 -2.64 3.49
N GLU A 85 -28.48 -1.74 3.88
CA GLU A 85 -28.82 -0.35 4.23
C GLU A 85 -29.18 0.50 3.01
N ALA A 86 -28.52 0.27 1.87
CA ALA A 86 -28.85 0.95 0.61
C ALA A 86 -30.22 0.55 0.01
N GLY A 87 -30.80 -0.56 0.49
CA GLY A 87 -32.12 -1.04 0.07
C GLY A 87 -33.30 -0.54 0.93
N LYS A 88 -33.05 0.34 1.91
CA LYS A 88 -34.08 1.07 2.68
C LYS A 88 -34.33 2.44 2.07
#